data_AF-A0A6C1RPS0-F1
#
_entry.id   AF-A0A6C1RPS0-F1
#
_cell.length_a   1.000
_cell.length_b   1.000
_cell.length_c   1.000
_cell.angle_alpha   90.00
_cell.angle_beta   90.00
_cell.angle_gamma   90.00
#
_symmetry.space_group_name_H-M   'P 1'
#
loop_
_entity.id
_entity.type
_entity.pdbx_description
1 polymer ?
#
loop_
_entity_poly.entity_id
_entity_poly.type
_entity_poly.pdbx_seq_one_letter_code
_entity_poly.pdbx_strand_id
1 'polypeptide(L)'
;MSNNEIVAGFDEEKDESLKIRLQKVDSVEGCLIMYLTGYIDTYNSNFFQKRVTRAVESGFTRLIFHCGGLNYVSSTGIGSFTAFLKAVKPRGGDLVLLEIQPKVYEVFQLLGFSQFFNIKDNLDEAVDFFKKGGAKVESDVFPKIFKCPICSKKLKATRAGRFRCSECKTILAIDNSGQVFLG
;
A
#
# COMPACT_ATOMS: atom_id res chain seq x y z
N MET A 1 -3.28 -26.51 -0.83
CA MET A 1 -3.41 -25.74 -2.07
C MET A 1 -2.04 -25.26 -2.49
N SER A 2 -1.67 -25.49 -3.74
CA SER A 2 -0.44 -24.93 -4.32
C SER A 2 -0.70 -23.46 -4.67
N ASN A 3 0.35 -22.62 -4.62
CA ASN A 3 0.22 -21.23 -5.08
C ASN A 3 -0.22 -21.17 -6.55
N ASN A 4 0.15 -22.17 -7.36
CA ASN A 4 -0.21 -22.25 -8.78
C ASN A 4 -1.71 -22.41 -9.04
N GLU A 5 -2.47 -22.92 -8.07
CA GLU A 5 -3.95 -22.98 -8.15
C GLU A 5 -4.59 -21.60 -7.96
N ILE A 6 -3.85 -20.66 -7.35
CA ILE A 6 -4.31 -19.30 -7.05
C ILE A 6 -3.82 -18.33 -8.13
N VAL A 7 -2.54 -18.39 -8.47
CA VAL A 7 -1.87 -17.57 -9.50
C VAL A 7 -1.07 -18.51 -10.40
N ALA A 8 -1.43 -18.60 -11.68
CA ALA A 8 -0.77 -19.52 -12.61
C ALA A 8 0.73 -19.20 -12.77
N GLY A 9 1.58 -20.23 -12.67
CA GLY A 9 3.04 -20.11 -12.75
C GLY A 9 3.65 -19.28 -11.61
N PHE A 10 3.00 -19.22 -10.46
CA PHE A 10 3.60 -18.65 -9.26
C PHE A 10 4.89 -19.44 -8.92
N ASP A 11 4.86 -20.74 -8.73
CA ASP A 11 6.04 -21.46 -8.23
C ASP A 11 7.12 -21.79 -9.28
N GLU A 12 7.15 -21.12 -10.45
CA GLU A 12 8.14 -21.32 -11.53
C GLU A 12 9.56 -20.91 -11.13
N GLU A 13 9.70 -19.79 -10.42
CA GLU A 13 10.96 -19.35 -9.82
C GLU A 13 10.89 -19.61 -8.31
N LYS A 14 12.01 -20.01 -7.70
CA LYS A 14 12.15 -20.22 -6.26
C LYS A 14 13.35 -19.45 -5.74
N ASP A 15 13.28 -19.09 -4.47
CA ASP A 15 14.36 -18.47 -3.71
C ASP A 15 14.53 -19.22 -2.39
N GLU A 16 15.77 -19.45 -1.97
CA GLU A 16 16.06 -20.21 -0.74
C GLU A 16 15.84 -19.37 0.53
N SER A 17 16.00 -18.05 0.42
CA SER A 17 15.96 -17.09 1.52
C SER A 17 14.57 -16.47 1.76
N LEU A 18 13.68 -16.54 0.76
CA LEU A 18 12.31 -16.04 0.85
C LEU A 18 11.29 -17.06 0.32
N LYS A 19 10.45 -17.57 1.22
CA LYS A 19 9.29 -18.39 0.89
C LYS A 19 8.03 -17.55 0.91
N ILE A 20 7.18 -17.74 -0.09
CA ILE A 20 5.89 -17.04 -0.22
C ILE A 20 4.79 -18.09 -0.37
N ARG A 21 3.84 -18.10 0.56
CA ARG A 21 2.62 -18.92 0.46
C ARG A 21 1.41 -18.02 0.24
N LEU A 22 0.55 -18.40 -0.69
CA LEU A 22 -0.65 -17.69 -1.06
C LEU A 22 -1.90 -18.24 -0.35
N GLN A 23 -2.86 -17.36 -0.08
CA GLN A 23 -4.19 -17.72 0.37
C GLN A 23 -5.21 -16.67 -0.10
N LYS A 24 -6.25 -17.10 -0.81
CA LYS A 24 -7.37 -16.22 -1.20
C LYS A 24 -8.24 -15.89 0.01
N VAL A 25 -8.85 -14.71 0.00
CA VAL A 25 -9.85 -14.31 0.99
C VAL A 25 -11.21 -14.28 0.31
N ASP A 26 -12.00 -15.35 0.46
CA ASP A 26 -13.27 -15.49 -0.27
C ASP A 26 -14.30 -14.42 0.09
N SER A 27 -14.22 -13.84 1.30
CA SER A 27 -15.10 -12.77 1.75
C SER A 27 -14.79 -11.39 1.14
N VAL A 28 -13.68 -11.24 0.40
CA VAL A 28 -13.24 -9.98 -0.20
C VAL A 28 -12.69 -10.24 -1.60
N GLU A 29 -13.46 -9.84 -2.62
CA GLU A 29 -13.05 -9.99 -4.01
C GLU A 29 -11.68 -9.33 -4.29
N GLY A 30 -10.83 -10.00 -5.07
CA GLY A 30 -9.50 -9.50 -5.43
C GLY A 30 -8.51 -9.42 -4.26
N CYS A 31 -8.82 -10.04 -3.11
CA CYS A 31 -7.95 -10.06 -1.94
C CYS A 31 -7.10 -11.32 -1.83
N LEU A 32 -5.81 -11.10 -1.59
CA LEU A 32 -4.79 -12.15 -1.51
C LEU A 32 -3.89 -11.93 -0.30
N ILE A 33 -3.76 -12.96 0.53
CA ILE A 33 -2.77 -13.01 1.60
C ILE A 33 -1.50 -13.67 1.06
N MET A 34 -0.36 -13.04 1.32
CA MET A 34 0.97 -13.54 1.04
C MET A 34 1.71 -13.73 2.36
N TYR A 35 1.91 -14.98 2.76
CA TYR A 35 2.71 -15.33 3.94
C TYR A 35 4.17 -15.30 3.56
N LEU A 36 4.90 -14.36 4.15
CA LEU A 36 6.33 -14.18 3.92
C LEU A 36 7.11 -14.90 5.01
N THR A 37 8.07 -15.74 4.63
CA THR A 37 8.95 -16.42 5.57
C THR A 37 10.39 -16.33 5.11
N GLY A 38 11.27 -15.84 5.99
CA GLY A 38 12.69 -15.62 5.71
C GLY A 38 13.07 -14.15 5.71
N TYR A 39 13.79 -13.70 4.70
CA TYR A 39 14.35 -12.35 4.63
C TYR A 39 14.14 -11.72 3.25
N ILE A 40 14.02 -10.40 3.17
CA ILE A 40 14.03 -9.68 1.90
C ILE A 40 15.24 -8.75 1.90
N ASP A 41 16.13 -8.92 0.93
CA ASP A 41 17.34 -8.13 0.79
C ASP A 41 17.55 -7.66 -0.66
N THR A 42 18.70 -7.05 -0.92
CA THR A 42 19.03 -6.56 -2.26
C THR A 42 19.13 -7.67 -3.31
N TYR A 43 19.53 -8.89 -2.93
CA TYR A 43 19.75 -9.99 -3.85
C TYR A 43 18.43 -10.65 -4.28
N ASN A 44 17.48 -10.81 -3.35
CA ASN A 44 16.19 -11.45 -3.64
C ASN A 44 15.05 -10.45 -3.93
N SER A 45 15.28 -9.14 -3.84
CA SER A 45 14.27 -8.11 -4.10
C SER A 45 13.60 -8.22 -5.48
N ASN A 46 14.37 -8.54 -6.53
CA ASN A 46 13.83 -8.71 -7.88
C ASN A 46 12.93 -9.96 -7.98
N PHE A 47 13.33 -11.06 -7.35
CA PHE A 47 12.50 -12.24 -7.22
C PHE A 47 11.16 -11.86 -6.57
N PHE A 48 11.19 -11.23 -5.40
CA PHE A 48 9.99 -10.80 -4.68
C PHE A 48 9.07 -9.92 -5.54
N GLN A 49 9.64 -8.93 -6.23
CA GLN A 49 8.88 -8.05 -7.13
C GLN A 49 8.17 -8.79 -8.24
N LYS A 50 8.85 -9.71 -8.94
CA LYS A 50 8.23 -10.54 -9.98
C LYS A 50 7.06 -11.35 -9.43
N ARG A 51 7.21 -11.97 -8.25
CA ARG A 51 6.16 -12.82 -7.66
C ARG A 51 4.90 -12.01 -7.38
N VAL A 52 5.06 -10.87 -6.71
CA VAL A 52 3.92 -10.00 -6.35
C VAL A 52 3.29 -9.38 -7.60
N THR A 53 4.10 -8.95 -8.57
CA THR A 53 3.61 -8.39 -9.84
C THR A 53 2.72 -9.38 -10.57
N ARG A 54 3.13 -10.66 -10.65
CA ARG A 54 2.31 -11.70 -11.27
C ARG A 54 0.95 -11.88 -10.58
N ALA A 55 0.91 -11.78 -9.25
CA ALA A 55 -0.37 -11.81 -8.52
C ALA A 55 -1.24 -10.58 -8.85
N VAL A 56 -0.64 -9.39 -8.94
CA VAL A 56 -1.34 -8.16 -9.32
C VAL A 56 -1.87 -8.21 -10.75
N GLU A 57 -1.12 -8.80 -11.68
CA GLU A 57 -1.55 -9.05 -13.07
C GLU A 57 -2.66 -10.09 -13.16
N SER A 58 -2.71 -11.03 -12.20
CA SER A 58 -3.79 -12.02 -12.08
C SER A 58 -5.08 -11.46 -11.45
N GLY A 59 -5.14 -10.14 -11.21
CA GLY A 59 -6.33 -9.44 -10.71
C GLY A 59 -6.37 -9.20 -9.20
N PHE A 60 -5.35 -9.62 -8.44
CA PHE A 60 -5.30 -9.35 -7.00
C PHE A 60 -4.77 -7.94 -6.72
N THR A 61 -5.67 -7.02 -6.38
CA THR A 61 -5.33 -5.62 -6.09
C THR A 61 -5.39 -5.28 -4.59
N ARG A 62 -5.94 -6.18 -3.77
CA ARG A 62 -6.03 -6.01 -2.31
C ARG A 62 -5.07 -6.99 -1.64
N LEU A 63 -3.90 -6.50 -1.23
CA LEU A 63 -2.80 -7.35 -0.80
C LEU A 63 -2.63 -7.30 0.72
N ILE A 64 -2.59 -8.46 1.36
CA ILE A 64 -2.20 -8.61 2.76
C ILE A 64 -0.85 -9.33 2.80
N PHE A 65 0.19 -8.68 3.29
CA PHE A 65 1.49 -9.31 3.51
C PHE A 65 1.59 -9.72 4.97
N HIS A 66 1.55 -11.03 5.24
CA HIS A 66 1.73 -11.55 6.59
C HIS A 66 3.24 -11.65 6.87
N CYS A 67 3.71 -10.72 7.69
CA CYS A 67 5.12 -10.48 8.00
C CYS A 67 5.59 -11.19 9.27
N GLY A 68 4.74 -11.97 9.94
CA GLY A 68 5.11 -12.72 11.15
C GLY A 68 6.29 -13.69 10.96
N GLY A 69 6.53 -14.19 9.74
CA GLY A 69 7.70 -15.00 9.40
C GLY A 69 8.85 -14.23 8.73
N LEU A 70 8.70 -12.92 8.52
CA LEU A 70 9.69 -12.07 7.87
C LEU A 70 10.64 -11.50 8.92
N ASN A 71 11.87 -11.95 8.91
CA ASN A 71 12.85 -11.66 9.96
C ASN A 71 13.74 -10.45 9.65
N TYR A 72 13.78 -9.99 8.39
CA TYR A 72 14.58 -8.84 7.93
C TYR A 72 14.00 -8.29 6.64
N VAL A 73 14.14 -6.97 6.47
CA VAL A 73 13.91 -6.27 5.22
C VAL A 73 15.01 -5.23 5.00
N SER A 74 15.60 -5.18 3.81
CA SER A 74 16.50 -4.11 3.40
C SER A 74 15.75 -2.88 2.87
N SER A 75 16.48 -1.80 2.56
CA SER A 75 15.92 -0.63 1.88
C SER A 75 15.31 -0.96 0.51
N THR A 76 15.91 -1.88 -0.25
CA THR A 76 15.41 -2.39 -1.53
C THR A 76 14.14 -3.23 -1.35
N GLY A 77 14.03 -3.99 -0.26
CA GLY A 77 12.81 -4.67 0.14
C GLY A 77 11.67 -3.69 0.44
N ILE A 78 11.93 -2.63 1.23
CA ILE A 78 10.95 -1.56 1.51
C ILE A 78 10.52 -0.83 0.24
N GLY A 79 11.47 -0.57 -0.67
CA GLY A 79 11.19 -0.04 -2.00
C GLY A 79 10.22 -0.91 -2.80
N SER A 80 10.30 -2.23 -2.65
CA SER A 80 9.40 -3.18 -3.31
C SER A 80 7.96 -3.04 -2.81
N PHE A 81 7.74 -2.97 -1.48
CA PHE A 81 6.40 -2.72 -0.92
C PHE A 81 5.80 -1.38 -1.40
N THR A 82 6.63 -0.34 -1.49
CA THR A 82 6.22 0.97 -1.99
C THR A 82 5.82 0.91 -3.46
N ALA A 83 6.54 0.13 -4.28
CA ALA A 83 6.21 -0.10 -5.68
C ALA A 83 4.87 -0.83 -5.84
N PHE A 84 4.61 -1.85 -5.01
CA PHE A 84 3.33 -2.58 -5.03
C PHE A 84 2.16 -1.67 -4.66
N LEU A 85 2.30 -0.87 -3.60
CA LEU A 85 1.29 0.09 -3.19
C LEU A 85 0.95 1.06 -4.33
N LYS A 86 1.97 1.59 -5.01
CA LYS A 86 1.79 2.45 -6.20
C LYS A 86 1.11 1.72 -7.37
N ALA A 87 1.34 0.42 -7.54
CA ALA A 87 0.75 -0.36 -8.62
C ALA A 87 -0.74 -0.67 -8.38
N VAL A 88 -1.14 -0.93 -7.12
CA VAL A 88 -2.52 -1.32 -6.79
C VAL A 88 -3.44 -0.13 -6.52
N LYS A 89 -2.94 0.98 -5.98
CA LYS A 89 -3.76 2.18 -5.65
C LYS A 89 -4.56 2.73 -6.84
N PRO A 90 -3.98 2.90 -8.05
CA PRO A 90 -4.75 3.36 -9.22
C PRO A 90 -5.84 2.38 -9.67
N ARG A 91 -5.73 1.11 -9.28
CA ARG A 91 -6.71 0.05 -9.57
C ARG A 91 -7.78 -0.10 -8.48
N GLY A 92 -7.88 0.89 -7.57
CA GLY A 92 -8.79 0.84 -6.41
C GLY A 92 -8.39 -0.20 -5.35
N GLY A 93 -7.13 -0.66 -5.40
CA GLY A 93 -6.55 -1.59 -4.45
C GLY A 93 -5.76 -0.90 -3.35
N ASP A 94 -5.26 -1.71 -2.41
CA ASP A 94 -4.41 -1.24 -1.33
C ASP A 94 -3.59 -2.39 -0.74
N LEU A 95 -2.74 -2.08 0.24
CA LEU A 95 -1.83 -3.01 0.89
C LEU A 95 -1.96 -2.90 2.43
N VAL A 96 -1.98 -4.07 3.09
CA VAL A 96 -1.86 -4.22 4.54
C VAL A 96 -0.62 -5.02 4.88
N LEU A 97 0.19 -4.52 5.81
CA LEU A 97 1.28 -5.27 6.46
C LEU A 97 0.71 -5.86 7.76
N LEU A 98 0.59 -7.18 7.82
CA LEU A 98 0.02 -7.92 8.93
C LEU A 98 1.15 -8.51 9.79
N GLU A 99 1.06 -8.35 11.12
CA GLU A 99 1.99 -8.94 12.09
C GLU A 99 3.46 -8.64 11.76
N ILE A 100 3.79 -7.36 11.60
CA ILE A 100 5.17 -6.96 11.33
C ILE A 100 6.06 -7.24 12.55
N GLN A 101 7.15 -7.98 12.33
CA GLN A 101 8.13 -8.23 13.38
C GLN A 101 8.77 -6.90 13.85
N PRO A 102 9.03 -6.71 15.16
CA PRO A 102 9.55 -5.44 15.68
C PRO A 102 10.81 -4.94 14.96
N LYS A 103 11.75 -5.83 14.65
CA LYS A 103 12.98 -5.50 13.90
C LYS A 103 12.69 -5.00 12.49
N VAL A 104 11.71 -5.59 11.81
CA VAL A 104 11.30 -5.17 10.46
C VAL A 104 10.62 -3.81 10.55
N TYR A 105 9.73 -3.62 11.52
CA TYR A 105 9.02 -2.37 11.76
C TYR A 105 9.97 -1.20 12.04
N GLU A 106 11.04 -1.44 12.81
CA GLU A 106 12.08 -0.44 13.09
C GLU A 106 12.74 0.07 11.80
N VAL A 107 13.03 -0.81 10.83
CA VAL A 107 13.57 -0.38 9.52
C VAL A 107 12.56 0.48 8.76
N PHE A 108 11.26 0.14 8.77
CA PHE A 108 10.21 0.98 8.18
C PHE A 108 10.10 2.35 8.86
N GLN A 109 10.26 2.42 10.18
CA GLN A 109 10.23 3.65 10.96
C GLN A 109 11.44 4.54 10.70
N LEU A 110 12.66 3.98 10.73
CA LEU A 110 13.90 4.70 10.47
C LEU A 110 13.91 5.37 9.09
N LEU A 111 13.28 4.74 8.10
CA LEU A 111 13.17 5.27 6.76
C LEU A 111 11.91 6.13 6.53
N GLY A 112 11.06 6.31 7.55
CA GLY A 112 9.86 7.15 7.48
C GLY A 112 8.72 6.59 6.63
N PHE A 113 8.72 5.27 6.36
CA PHE A 113 7.75 4.62 5.48
C PHE A 113 6.52 4.05 6.18
N SER A 114 6.61 3.79 7.49
CA SER A 114 5.53 3.21 8.30
C SER A 114 4.19 3.93 8.13
N GLN A 115 4.20 5.27 8.04
CA GLN A 115 3.00 6.10 7.87
C GLN A 115 2.24 5.91 6.55
N PHE A 116 2.86 5.30 5.53
CA PHE A 116 2.22 5.07 4.23
C PHE A 116 1.52 3.71 4.12
N PHE A 117 1.78 2.81 5.07
CA PHE A 117 1.25 1.45 5.04
C PHE A 117 0.19 1.26 6.11
N ASN A 118 -0.86 0.51 5.77
CA ASN A 118 -1.81 0.03 6.77
C ASN A 118 -1.15 -1.13 7.51
N ILE A 119 -0.87 -0.96 8.79
CA ILE A 119 -0.25 -2.00 9.63
C ILE A 119 -1.32 -2.52 10.59
N LYS A 120 -1.44 -3.85 10.67
CA LYS A 120 -2.43 -4.56 11.49
C LYS A 120 -1.79 -5.69 12.27
N ASP A 121 -2.33 -5.96 13.45
CA ASP A 121 -1.78 -6.98 14.36
C ASP A 121 -2.52 -8.33 14.25
N ASN A 122 -3.69 -8.36 13.59
CA ASN A 122 -4.44 -9.58 13.37
C ASN A 122 -5.12 -9.60 12.01
N LEU A 123 -5.42 -10.82 11.55
CA LEU A 123 -5.98 -11.05 10.22
C LEU A 123 -7.36 -10.45 10.05
N ASP A 124 -8.20 -10.48 11.09
CA ASP A 124 -9.57 -9.97 11.02
C ASP A 124 -9.58 -8.47 10.70
N GLU A 125 -8.74 -7.67 11.37
CA GLU A 125 -8.60 -6.25 11.06
C GLU A 125 -8.06 -5.98 9.65
N ALA A 126 -7.14 -6.83 9.17
CA ALA A 126 -6.60 -6.72 7.82
C ALA A 126 -7.67 -7.00 6.75
N VAL A 127 -8.53 -7.99 6.97
CA VAL A 127 -9.65 -8.30 6.08
C VAL A 127 -10.75 -7.24 6.17
N ASP A 128 -11.09 -6.79 7.38
CA ASP A 128 -12.10 -5.76 7.62
C ASP A 128 -11.73 -4.41 6.99
N PHE A 129 -10.44 -4.07 6.98
CA PHE A 129 -9.94 -2.92 6.26
C PHE A 129 -10.38 -2.93 4.78
N PHE A 130 -10.32 -4.08 4.11
CA PHE A 130 -10.75 -4.20 2.72
C PHE A 130 -12.27 -4.33 2.55
N LYS A 131 -12.98 -4.96 3.50
CA LYS A 131 -14.46 -4.98 3.49
C LYS A 131 -15.06 -3.58 3.59
N LYS A 132 -14.44 -2.70 4.37
CA LYS A 132 -14.83 -1.29 4.52
C LYS A 132 -14.40 -0.41 3.33
N GLY A 133 -13.82 -1.00 2.29
CA GLY A 133 -13.49 -0.33 1.04
C GLY A 133 -12.02 0.07 0.88
N GLY A 134 -11.11 -0.42 1.73
CA GLY A 134 -9.64 -0.31 1.61
C GLY A 134 -9.16 1.13 1.48
N ALA A 135 -8.68 1.74 2.57
CA ALA A 135 -8.37 3.17 2.72
C ALA A 135 -8.78 4.00 1.50
N LYS A 136 -10.03 4.49 1.52
CA LYS A 136 -10.18 5.92 1.23
C LYS A 136 -9.06 6.58 2.02
N VAL A 137 -8.23 7.39 1.36
CA VAL A 137 -7.27 8.23 2.06
C VAL A 137 -8.11 9.24 2.86
N GLU A 138 -8.73 8.76 3.94
CA GLU A 138 -9.18 9.52 5.08
C GLU A 138 -7.90 9.75 5.86
N SER A 139 -7.06 10.66 5.35
CA SER A 139 -6.58 11.63 6.31
C SER A 139 -7.82 12.42 6.69
N ASP A 140 -8.12 12.59 7.99
CA ASP A 140 -9.20 13.46 8.49
C ASP A 140 -9.13 14.90 7.92
N VAL A 141 -8.02 15.20 7.24
CA VAL A 141 -7.72 16.38 6.46
C VAL A 141 -8.61 16.52 5.19
N PHE A 142 -9.01 15.44 4.52
CA PHE A 142 -9.78 15.48 3.27
C PHE A 142 -11.12 14.74 3.36
N PRO A 143 -12.21 15.27 2.78
CA PRO A 143 -12.25 16.44 1.90
C PRO A 143 -12.09 17.77 2.65
N LYS A 144 -11.10 18.56 2.24
CA LYS A 144 -10.82 19.87 2.85
C LYS A 144 -11.71 20.92 2.22
N ILE A 145 -12.50 21.59 3.06
CA ILE A 145 -13.20 22.82 2.68
C ILE A 145 -12.31 23.99 3.08
N PHE A 146 -11.96 24.84 2.12
CA PHE A 146 -11.09 26.01 2.35
C PHE A 146 -11.55 27.20 1.52
N LYS A 147 -11.10 28.40 1.88
CA LYS A 147 -11.32 29.61 1.10
C LYS A 147 -10.08 29.89 0.25
N CYS A 148 -10.29 30.27 -1.01
CA CYS A 148 -9.20 30.76 -1.84
C CYS A 148 -8.58 32.03 -1.19
N PRO A 149 -7.25 32.09 -0.98
CA PRO A 149 -6.60 33.26 -0.36
C PRO A 149 -6.67 34.54 -1.20
N ILE A 150 -7.01 34.43 -2.49
CA ILE A 150 -7.09 35.59 -3.41
C ILE A 150 -8.51 36.15 -3.50
N CYS A 151 -9.53 35.29 -3.67
CA CYS A 151 -10.91 35.74 -3.93
C CYS A 151 -11.92 35.29 -2.87
N SER A 152 -11.47 34.63 -1.80
CA SER A 152 -12.32 34.08 -0.74
C SER A 152 -13.36 33.03 -1.17
N LYS A 153 -13.38 32.59 -2.43
CA LYS A 153 -14.27 31.53 -2.92
C LYS A 153 -14.08 30.26 -2.08
N LYS A 154 -15.19 29.70 -1.59
CA LYS A 154 -15.21 28.41 -0.89
C LYS A 154 -14.97 27.28 -1.90
N LEU A 155 -13.93 26.49 -1.67
CA LEU A 155 -13.49 25.39 -2.52
C LEU A 155 -13.45 24.08 -1.72
N LYS A 156 -13.52 22.94 -2.41
CA LYS A 156 -13.39 21.59 -1.85
C LYS A 156 -12.26 20.87 -2.55
N ALA A 157 -11.28 20.38 -1.79
CA ALA A 157 -10.28 19.45 -2.29
C ALA A 157 -10.54 18.06 -1.73
N THR A 158 -10.46 17.04 -2.58
CA THR A 158 -10.63 15.63 -2.18
C THR A 158 -9.29 14.91 -1.94
N ARG A 159 -8.17 15.58 -2.20
CA ARG A 159 -6.80 15.07 -2.03
C ARG A 159 -5.82 16.24 -1.97
N ALA A 160 -4.57 15.98 -1.58
CA ALA A 160 -3.45 16.90 -1.76
C ALA A 160 -3.12 17.10 -3.26
N GLY A 161 -2.50 18.22 -3.61
CA GLY A 161 -2.07 18.54 -4.97
C GLY A 161 -2.31 19.99 -5.39
N ARG A 162 -2.16 20.26 -6.68
CA ARG A 162 -2.42 21.57 -7.29
C ARG A 162 -3.87 21.67 -7.79
N PHE A 163 -4.55 22.76 -7.47
CA PHE A 163 -5.93 23.04 -7.81
C PHE A 163 -6.07 24.43 -8.41
N ARG A 164 -6.97 24.58 -9.38
CA ARG A 164 -7.31 25.89 -9.93
C ARG A 164 -8.56 26.41 -9.25
N CYS A 165 -8.53 27.62 -8.71
CA CYS A 165 -9.72 28.27 -8.19
C CYS A 165 -10.78 28.41 -9.29
N SER A 166 -12.02 28.02 -9.02
CA SER A 166 -13.11 28.12 -10.00
C SER A 166 -13.45 29.57 -10.36
N GLU A 167 -13.19 30.51 -9.44
CA GLU A 167 -13.49 31.93 -9.56
C GLU A 167 -12.32 32.70 -10.20
N CYS A 168 -11.25 32.99 -9.44
CA CYS A 168 -10.14 33.84 -9.89
C CYS A 168 -9.05 33.10 -10.70
N LYS A 169 -9.23 31.80 -10.95
CA LYS A 169 -8.29 30.95 -11.72
C LYS A 169 -6.87 30.81 -11.14
N THR A 170 -6.60 31.37 -9.95
CA THR A 170 -5.34 31.18 -9.21
C THR A 170 -5.06 29.70 -8.95
N ILE A 171 -3.80 29.30 -9.10
CA ILE A 171 -3.33 27.96 -8.76
C ILE A 171 -3.01 27.91 -7.27
N LEU A 172 -3.55 26.91 -6.60
CA LEU A 172 -3.41 26.66 -5.17
C LEU A 172 -2.76 25.30 -5.00
N ALA A 173 -1.76 25.18 -4.13
CA ALA A 173 -1.18 23.90 -3.75
C ALA A 173 -1.69 23.50 -2.36
N ILE A 174 -2.05 22.24 -2.18
CA ILE A 174 -2.46 21.68 -0.90
C ILE A 174 -1.55 20.50 -0.59
N ASP A 175 -0.91 20.51 0.57
CA ASP A 175 -0.05 19.40 1.01
C ASP A 175 -0.87 18.26 1.66
N ASN A 176 -0.18 17.21 2.14
CA ASN A 176 -0.81 16.07 2.80
C ASN A 176 -1.39 16.41 4.19
N SER A 177 -0.95 17.51 4.82
CA SER A 177 -1.50 18.03 6.09
C SER A 177 -2.73 18.91 5.87
N GLY A 178 -3.03 19.25 4.61
CA GLY A 178 -4.13 20.11 4.20
C GLY A 178 -3.79 21.59 4.29
N GLN A 179 -2.51 21.97 4.42
CA GLN A 179 -2.12 23.37 4.36
C GLN A 179 -2.24 23.87 2.92
N VAL A 180 -2.81 25.08 2.75
CA VAL A 180 -3.09 25.67 1.43
C VAL A 180 -2.08 26.78 1.15
N PHE A 181 -1.42 26.70 0.00
CA PHE A 181 -0.41 27.64 -0.48
C PHE A 181 -0.81 28.20 -1.85
N LEU A 182 -0.25 29.35 -2.21
CA LEU A 182 -0.24 29.81 -3.60
C LEU A 182 0.79 28.97 -4.37
N GLY A 183 0.37 28.39 -5.50
CA GLY A 183 1.16 27.42 -6.27
C GLY A 183 1.57 27.91 -7.65
#